data_AF-A0A948B3G8-F1
#
_entry.id   AF-A0A948B3G8-F1
#
_cell.length_a   1.000
_cell.length_b   1.000
_cell.length_c   1.000
_cell.angle_alpha   90.00
_cell.angle_beta   90.00
_cell.angle_gamma   90.00
#
_symmetry.space_group_name_H-M   'P 1'
#
loop_
_entity.id
_entity.type
_entity.pdbx_description
1 polymer ?
#
loop_
_entity_poly.entity_id
_entity_poly.type
_entity_poly.pdbx_seq_one_letter_code
_entity_poly.pdbx_strand_id
1 'polypeptide(L)'
;SCVDMGASVTMAKGAAEAGVHPSVAVIGDSTFMHSGLTGLVYIVEERTPMTLIIADNLTTGMTGGQPVAAAGRVEEIVKGLGVEPAHVHVIVPLPANHEANVKLLRRELAYQGPSVIISRRECVVTARAGKQK
;
A
#
# COMPACT_ATOMS: atom_id res chain seq x y z
N SER A 1 0.87 10.54 -23.32
CA SER A 1 0.31 9.39 -22.60
C SER A 1 -0.27 9.86 -21.28
N CYS A 2 -1.43 9.36 -20.85
CA CYS A 2 -2.06 9.69 -19.56
C CYS A 2 -1.92 8.48 -18.62
N VAL A 3 -1.65 8.72 -17.33
CA VAL A 3 -1.45 7.68 -16.31
C VAL A 3 -2.58 7.77 -15.29
N ASP A 4 -3.20 6.64 -14.91
CA ASP A 4 -4.22 6.57 -13.86
C ASP A 4 -3.59 6.70 -12.46
N MET A 5 -4.35 7.18 -11.48
CA MET A 5 -3.93 7.29 -10.09
C MET A 5 -3.52 5.94 -9.47
N GLY A 6 -4.12 4.82 -9.92
CA GLY A 6 -3.79 3.48 -9.46
C GLY A 6 -2.72 2.75 -10.27
N ALA A 7 -2.20 3.37 -11.33
CA ALA A 7 -1.26 2.72 -12.25
C ALA A 7 0.08 2.32 -11.59
N SER A 8 0.41 2.85 -10.41
CA SER A 8 1.66 2.51 -9.71
C SER A 8 1.80 1.00 -9.46
N VAL A 9 0.70 0.31 -9.16
CA VAL A 9 0.71 -1.14 -8.86
C VAL A 9 1.07 -1.96 -10.09
N THR A 10 0.38 -1.73 -11.21
CA THR A 10 0.61 -2.48 -12.46
C THR A 10 1.94 -2.10 -13.12
N MET A 11 2.36 -0.84 -13.00
CA MET A 11 3.68 -0.40 -13.44
C MET A 11 4.81 -1.08 -12.66
N ALA A 12 4.69 -1.20 -11.33
CA ALA A 12 5.67 -1.90 -10.51
C ALA A 12 5.69 -3.42 -10.81
N LYS A 13 4.53 -4.03 -11.04
CA LYS A 13 4.44 -5.43 -11.51
C LYS A 13 5.23 -5.62 -12.81
N GLY A 14 4.96 -4.79 -13.83
CA GLY A 14 5.66 -4.86 -15.10
C GLY A 14 7.16 -4.58 -14.99
N ALA A 15 7.57 -3.66 -14.10
CA ALA A 15 8.98 -3.41 -13.83
C ALA A 15 9.68 -4.63 -13.20
N ALA A 16 9.02 -5.31 -12.24
CA ALA A 16 9.55 -6.52 -11.62
C ALA A 16 9.71 -7.67 -12.63
N GLU A 17 8.72 -7.86 -13.51
CA GLU A 17 8.79 -8.84 -14.60
C GLU A 17 9.88 -8.53 -15.63
N ALA A 18 10.17 -7.25 -15.85
CA ALA A 18 11.29 -6.81 -16.68
C ALA A 18 12.66 -6.96 -15.98
N GLY A 19 12.70 -7.48 -14.75
CA GLY A 19 13.93 -7.72 -14.00
C GLY A 19 14.41 -6.54 -13.13
N VAL A 20 13.59 -5.49 -12.96
CA VAL A 20 13.91 -4.39 -12.04
C VAL A 20 13.69 -4.88 -10.60
N HIS A 21 14.75 -4.87 -9.79
CA HIS A 21 14.68 -5.23 -8.39
C HIS A 21 15.56 -4.30 -7.52
N PRO A 22 15.05 -3.78 -6.39
CA PRO A 22 13.68 -3.94 -5.90
C PRO A 22 12.67 -3.14 -6.73
N SER A 23 11.48 -3.72 -6.97
CA SER A 23 10.34 -3.00 -7.56
C SER A 23 9.35 -2.61 -6.47
N VAL A 24 8.98 -1.33 -6.43
CA VAL A 24 8.16 -0.76 -5.35
C VAL A 24 7.02 0.08 -5.91
N ALA A 25 5.82 -0.16 -5.42
CA ALA A 25 4.65 0.70 -5.65
C ALA A 25 4.24 1.39 -4.36
N VAL A 26 3.80 2.65 -4.47
CA VAL A 26 3.15 3.37 -3.38
C VAL A 26 1.76 3.81 -3.86
N ILE A 27 0.75 3.60 -3.02
CA ILE A 27 -0.64 3.92 -3.33
C ILE A 27 -1.38 4.35 -2.06
N GLY A 28 -2.32 5.29 -2.17
CA GLY A 28 -3.22 5.63 -1.06
C GLY A 28 -4.32 4.58 -0.89
N ASP A 29 -4.84 4.41 0.32
CA ASP A 29 -5.98 3.53 0.63
C ASP A 29 -7.19 3.72 -0.30
N SER A 30 -7.60 4.95 -0.56
CA SER A 30 -8.73 5.25 -1.44
C SER A 30 -8.52 4.78 -2.87
N THR A 31 -7.32 5.04 -3.40
CA THR A 31 -6.97 4.68 -4.78
C THR A 31 -6.74 3.17 -4.89
N PHE A 32 -6.18 2.55 -3.84
CA PHE A 32 -6.05 1.11 -3.75
C PHE A 32 -7.41 0.42 -3.85
N MET A 33 -8.40 0.91 -3.08
CA MET A 33 -9.76 0.39 -3.10
C MET A 33 -10.48 0.64 -4.44
N HIS A 34 -10.14 1.72 -5.14
CA HIS A 34 -10.77 2.08 -6.41
C HIS A 34 -10.18 1.33 -7.61
N SER A 35 -8.85 1.29 -7.76
CA SER A 35 -8.19 0.73 -8.94
C SER A 35 -6.94 -0.11 -8.64
N GLY A 36 -6.54 -0.27 -7.38
CA GLY A 36 -5.36 -1.07 -7.00
C GLY A 36 -5.64 -2.55 -6.73
N LEU A 37 -6.88 -2.93 -6.38
CA LEU A 37 -7.25 -4.30 -5.98
C LEU A 37 -6.94 -5.34 -7.07
N THR A 38 -7.33 -5.06 -8.31
CA THR A 38 -7.13 -5.97 -9.44
C THR A 38 -5.64 -6.17 -9.72
N GLY A 39 -4.83 -5.11 -9.64
CA GLY A 39 -3.37 -5.20 -9.77
C GLY A 39 -2.75 -6.12 -8.72
N LEU A 40 -3.21 -6.05 -7.47
CA LEU A 40 -2.72 -6.93 -6.41
C LEU A 40 -3.08 -8.40 -6.64
N VAL A 41 -4.27 -8.71 -7.16
CA VAL A 41 -4.66 -10.09 -7.50
C VAL A 41 -3.67 -10.72 -8.48
N TYR A 42 -3.31 -10.02 -9.56
CA TYR A 42 -2.34 -10.53 -10.54
C TYR A 42 -0.93 -10.68 -9.94
N ILE A 43 -0.50 -9.76 -9.08
CA ILE A 43 0.78 -9.85 -8.37
C ILE A 43 0.85 -11.12 -7.50
N VAL A 44 -0.25 -11.44 -6.79
CA VAL A 44 -0.33 -12.63 -5.94
C VAL A 44 -0.32 -13.89 -6.77
N GLU A 45 -1.14 -13.97 -7.82
CA GLU A 45 -1.26 -15.15 -8.70
C GLU A 45 0.08 -15.47 -9.37
N GLU A 46 0.78 -14.46 -9.86
CA GLU A 46 2.06 -14.62 -10.57
C GLU A 46 3.27 -14.61 -9.63
N ARG A 47 3.04 -14.48 -8.31
CA ARG A 47 4.07 -14.38 -7.27
C ARG A 47 5.15 -13.33 -7.61
N THR A 48 4.74 -12.21 -8.20
CA THR A 48 5.67 -11.18 -8.69
C THR A 48 6.52 -10.60 -7.54
N PRO A 49 7.86 -10.55 -7.65
CA PRO A 49 8.76 -10.08 -6.60
C PRO A 49 8.76 -8.55 -6.49
N MET A 50 7.76 -8.01 -5.81
CA MET A 50 7.62 -6.56 -5.58
C MET A 50 7.02 -6.23 -4.21
N THR A 51 7.31 -5.02 -3.74
CA THR A 51 6.76 -4.49 -2.49
C THR A 51 5.71 -3.41 -2.79
N LEU A 52 4.49 -3.61 -2.31
CA LEU A 52 3.41 -2.61 -2.35
C LEU A 52 3.29 -1.89 -1.01
N ILE A 53 3.42 -0.57 -1.02
CA ILE A 53 3.22 0.28 0.17
C ILE A 53 1.86 0.97 0.05
N ILE A 54 0.96 0.69 0.99
CA ILE A 54 -0.35 1.32 1.07
C ILE A 54 -0.34 2.38 2.18
N ALA A 55 -0.59 3.63 1.82
CA ALA A 55 -0.79 4.71 2.77
C ALA A 55 -2.25 4.72 3.26
N ASP A 56 -2.49 4.13 4.44
CA ASP A 56 -3.80 4.03 5.09
C ASP A 56 -3.99 5.21 6.05
N ASN A 57 -4.66 6.26 5.56
CA ASN A 57 -4.88 7.50 6.30
C ASN A 57 -6.36 7.78 6.60
N LEU A 58 -7.24 6.81 6.30
CA LEU A 58 -8.67 6.78 6.60
C LEU A 58 -9.47 7.89 5.91
N THR A 59 -8.90 8.59 4.93
CA THR A 59 -9.56 9.73 4.27
C THR A 59 -8.90 10.05 2.94
N THR A 60 -9.66 10.52 1.95
CA THR A 60 -9.08 11.01 0.69
C THR A 60 -8.48 12.41 0.86
N GLY A 61 -7.28 12.47 1.46
CA GLY A 61 -6.64 13.74 1.83
C GLY A 61 -6.50 14.73 0.66
N MET A 62 -6.05 14.26 -0.51
CA MET A 62 -5.76 15.12 -1.67
C MET A 62 -7.01 15.76 -2.29
N THR A 63 -8.19 15.15 -2.15
CA THR A 63 -9.43 15.62 -2.80
C THR A 63 -10.39 16.30 -1.83
N GLY A 64 -9.99 16.53 -0.58
CA GLY A 64 -10.80 17.28 0.40
C GLY A 64 -11.44 16.44 1.51
N GLY A 65 -10.96 15.22 1.74
CA GLY A 65 -11.29 14.42 2.91
C GLY A 65 -12.63 13.68 2.83
N GLN A 66 -12.99 13.21 1.63
CA GLN A 66 -14.10 12.28 1.45
C GLN A 66 -13.86 10.96 2.22
N PRO A 67 -14.94 10.24 2.56
CA PRO A 67 -14.84 8.91 3.16
C PRO A 67 -14.14 7.92 2.23
N VAL A 68 -13.31 7.05 2.82
CA VAL A 68 -12.65 5.95 2.10
C VAL A 68 -13.53 4.70 2.17
N ALA A 69 -13.72 4.03 1.03
CA ALA A 69 -14.40 2.74 0.99
C ALA A 69 -13.59 1.70 1.80
N ALA A 70 -14.27 0.94 2.65
CA ALA A 70 -13.64 -0.06 3.53
C ALA A 70 -12.51 0.51 4.42
N ALA A 71 -12.65 1.76 4.88
CA ALA A 71 -11.74 2.37 5.85
C ALA A 71 -11.46 1.44 7.03
N GLY A 72 -10.18 1.31 7.41
CA GLY A 72 -9.72 0.43 8.48
C GLY A 72 -9.71 -1.07 8.14
N ARG A 73 -10.14 -1.48 6.95
CA ARG A 73 -10.21 -2.90 6.52
C ARG A 73 -9.16 -3.28 5.46
N VAL A 74 -8.20 -2.40 5.19
CA VAL A 74 -7.18 -2.60 4.13
C VAL A 74 -6.38 -3.89 4.40
N GLU A 75 -6.06 -4.17 5.66
CA GLU A 75 -5.27 -5.34 6.04
C GLU A 75 -6.00 -6.66 5.77
N GLU A 76 -7.28 -6.75 6.16
CA GLU A 76 -8.12 -7.91 5.92
C GLU A 76 -8.36 -8.14 4.43
N ILE A 77 -8.50 -7.06 3.66
CA ILE A 77 -8.66 -7.14 2.21
C ILE A 77 -7.39 -7.66 1.56
N VAL A 78 -6.22 -7.11 1.89
CA VAL A 78 -4.93 -7.58 1.37
C VAL A 78 -4.71 -9.06 1.67
N LYS A 79 -4.99 -9.50 2.90
CA LYS A 79 -4.93 -10.92 3.29
C LYS A 79 -5.96 -11.76 2.52
N GLY A 80 -7.18 -11.24 2.36
CA GLY A 80 -8.26 -11.90 1.62
C GLY A 80 -8.00 -12.04 0.12
N LEU A 81 -7.17 -11.17 -0.46
CA LEU A 81 -6.71 -11.26 -1.85
C LEU A 81 -5.56 -12.27 -2.04
N GLY A 82 -5.08 -12.91 -0.96
CA GLY A 82 -4.14 -14.03 -1.02
C GLY A 82 -2.68 -13.67 -0.76
N VAL A 83 -2.37 -12.46 -0.30
CA VAL A 83 -1.01 -12.15 0.16
C VAL A 83 -0.70 -12.98 1.40
N GLU A 84 0.46 -13.64 1.40
CA GLU A 84 0.89 -14.47 2.52
C GLU A 84 0.96 -13.63 3.82
N PRO A 85 0.31 -14.07 4.92
CA PRO A 85 0.27 -13.28 6.16
C PRO A 85 1.63 -12.90 6.73
N ALA A 86 2.69 -13.67 6.42
CA ALA A 86 4.07 -13.37 6.81
C ALA A 86 4.66 -12.13 6.09
N HIS A 87 4.05 -11.72 4.98
CA HIS A 87 4.45 -10.61 4.12
C HIS A 87 3.42 -9.49 4.07
N VAL A 88 2.47 -9.48 5.01
CA VAL A 88 1.56 -8.36 5.24
C VAL A 88 1.95 -7.68 6.55
N HIS A 89 2.48 -6.46 6.46
CA HIS A 89 2.96 -5.73 7.63
C HIS A 89 2.23 -4.41 7.81
N VAL A 90 1.78 -4.12 9.02
CA VAL A 90 1.26 -2.78 9.38
C VAL A 90 2.33 -2.03 10.15
N ILE A 91 2.65 -0.82 9.69
CA ILE A 91 3.60 0.07 10.36
C ILE A 91 2.95 1.40 10.73
N VAL A 92 3.49 2.01 11.78
CA VAL A 92 3.15 3.37 12.18
C VAL A 92 4.34 4.29 11.84
N PRO A 93 4.21 5.20 10.84
CA PRO A 93 5.29 6.05 10.34
C PRO A 93 5.53 7.26 11.27
N LEU A 94 6.11 7.01 12.44
CA LEU A 94 6.52 8.02 13.41
C LEU A 94 8.05 8.01 13.60
N PRO A 95 8.67 9.16 13.96
CA PRO A 95 10.11 9.23 14.22
C PRO A 95 10.58 8.20 15.27
N ALA A 96 9.77 7.97 16.31
CA ALA A 96 10.04 6.97 17.35
C ALA A 96 10.18 5.54 16.80
N ASN A 97 9.57 5.25 15.65
CA ASN A 97 9.58 3.92 15.03
C ASN A 97 10.51 3.85 13.81
N HIS A 98 11.28 4.92 13.52
CA HIS A 98 12.03 5.05 12.28
C HIS A 98 12.96 3.86 12.02
N GLU A 99 13.76 3.48 13.02
CA GLU A 99 14.71 2.38 12.90
C GLU A 99 14.02 1.04 12.62
N ALA A 100 12.95 0.73 13.36
CA ALA A 100 12.16 -0.49 13.18
C ALA A 100 11.50 -0.54 11.79
N ASN A 101 10.91 0.57 11.35
CA ASN A 101 10.26 0.68 10.04
C ASN A 101 11.27 0.52 8.89
N VAL A 102 12.44 1.15 8.99
CA VAL A 102 13.52 1.00 8.00
C VAL A 102 14.04 -0.43 7.96
N LYS A 103 14.20 -1.09 9.11
CA LYS A 103 14.62 -2.50 9.17
C LYS A 103 13.62 -3.41 8.49
N LEU A 104 12.33 -3.20 8.75
CA LEU A 104 11.25 -3.94 8.10
C LEU A 104 11.24 -3.72 6.58
N LEU A 105 11.26 -2.45 6.14
CA LEU A 105 11.30 -2.10 4.72
C LEU A 105 12.47 -2.77 4.01
N ARG A 106 13.68 -2.71 4.58
CA ARG A 106 14.86 -3.39 4.00
C ARG A 106 14.67 -4.89 3.85
N ARG A 107 14.03 -5.55 4.82
CA ARG A 107 13.75 -6.98 4.77
C ARG A 107 12.78 -7.32 3.64
N GLU A 108 11.68 -6.59 3.54
CA GLU A 108 10.64 -6.86 2.55
C GLU A 108 11.06 -6.45 1.13
N LEU A 109 11.90 -5.41 0.98
CA LEU A 109 12.48 -5.04 -0.31
C LEU A 109 13.44 -6.10 -0.86
N ALA A 110 14.04 -6.92 0.01
CA ALA A 110 14.89 -8.04 -0.38
C ALA A 110 14.12 -9.35 -0.60
N TYR A 111 12.81 -9.38 -0.30
CA TYR A 111 11.99 -10.56 -0.48
C TYR A 111 11.65 -10.77 -1.96
N GLN A 112 11.81 -12.01 -2.42
CA GLN A 112 11.61 -12.41 -3.82
C GLN A 112 10.19 -12.89 -4.09
N GLY A 113 9.20 -12.20 -3.53
CA GLY A 113 7.79 -12.46 -3.76
C GLY A 113 6.92 -11.24 -3.42
N PRO A 114 5.59 -11.38 -3.49
CA PRO A 114 4.67 -10.31 -3.15
C PRO A 114 4.77 -9.92 -1.67
N SER A 115 5.07 -8.65 -1.40
CA SER A 115 5.04 -8.10 -0.04
C SER A 115 4.18 -6.85 0.02
N VAL A 116 3.41 -6.70 1.09
CA VAL A 116 2.55 -5.53 1.32
C VAL A 116 2.85 -4.90 2.67
N ILE A 117 3.12 -3.59 2.65
CA ILE A 117 3.35 -2.78 3.84
C ILE A 117 2.27 -1.70 3.92
N ILE A 118 1.45 -1.78 4.96
CA ILE A 118 0.38 -0.83 5.25
C ILE A 118 0.92 0.20 6.23
N SER A 119 1.19 1.39 5.74
CA SER A 119 1.58 2.54 6.55
C SER A 119 0.35 3.24 7.09
N ARG A 120 -0.07 2.87 8.31
CA ARG A 120 -1.31 3.35 8.93
C ARG A 120 -1.07 4.59 9.79
N ARG A 121 -1.68 5.70 9.41
CA ARG A 121 -1.71 6.94 10.20
C ARG A 121 -2.78 7.88 9.69
N GLU A 122 -3.61 8.37 10.61
CA GLU A 122 -4.63 9.37 10.30
C GLU A 122 -4.02 10.62 9.62
N CYS A 123 -4.74 11.15 8.62
CA CYS A 123 -4.36 12.38 7.95
C CYS A 123 -4.38 13.57 8.94
N VAL A 124 -3.23 14.21 9.14
CA VAL A 124 -3.06 15.35 10.05
C VAL A 124 -4.01 16.51 9.73
N VAL A 125 -4.31 16.74 8.45
CA VAL A 125 -5.22 17.82 8.02
C VAL A 125 -6.67 17.51 8.43
N THR A 126 -7.13 16.30 8.14
CA THR A 126 -8.50 15.88 8.48
C THR A 126 -8.69 15.76 10.00
N ALA A 127 -7.68 15.24 10.71
CA ALA A 127 -7.65 15.16 12.17
C ALA A 127 -7.83 16.55 12.81
N ARG A 128 -7.07 17.55 12.33
CA ARG A 128 -7.15 18.94 12.81
C ARG A 128 -8.48 19.62 12.47
N ALA A 129 -9.12 19.23 11.37
CA ALA A 129 -10.39 19.80 10.93
C ALA A 129 -11.61 19.27 11.72
N GLY A 130 -11.43 18.31 12.63
CA GLY A 130 -12.53 17.71 13.41
C GLY A 130 -13.57 16.98 12.55
N LYS A 131 -13.20 16.59 11.32
CA LYS A 131 -14.11 16.04 10.29
C LYS A 131 -14.32 14.53 10.36
N GLN A 132 -13.92 13.87 11.45
CA GLN A 132 -14.32 12.49 11.73
C GLN A 132 -15.14 12.43 13.03
N LYS A 133 -16.47 12.40 12.85
CA LYS A 133 -17.42 11.73 13.73
C LYS A 133 -18.06 10.60 12.95
#